data_AF-A0A9X2K910-F1
#
_entry.id   AF-A0A9X2K910-F1
#
_cell.length_a   1.000
_cell.length_b   1.000
_cell.length_c   1.000
_cell.angle_alpha   90.00
_cell.angle_beta   90.00
_cell.angle_gamma   90.00
#
_symmetry.space_group_name_H-M   'P 1'
#
loop_
_entity.id
_entity.type
_entity.pdbx_description
1 polymer ?
#
loop_
_entity_poly.entity_id
_entity_poly.type
_entity_poly.pdbx_seq_one_letter_code
_entity_poly.pdbx_strand_id
1 'polypeptide(L)' 'MTVATFLDAWNGYLASEVGPGLACSEAEAMADLIAEMGRPDLAAAWIEHHAENDKPEDQHYRRSN' A
#
# COMPACT_ATOMS: atom_id res chain seq x y z
N MET A 1 -3.11 -15.68 14.68
CA MET A 1 -2.57 -14.35 14.33
C MET A 1 -3.61 -13.31 14.74
N THR A 2 -3.22 -12.18 15.33
CA THR A 2 -4.14 -11.08 15.64
C THR A 2 -4.06 -10.00 14.56
N VAL A 3 -5.06 -9.11 14.50
CA VAL A 3 -5.02 -7.93 13.62
C VAL A 3 -3.79 -7.07 13.91
N ALA A 4 -3.43 -6.88 15.20
CA ALA A 4 -2.23 -6.15 15.58
C ALA A 4 -0.94 -6.81 15.05
N THR A 5 -0.81 -8.13 15.16
CA THR A 5 0.35 -8.86 14.61
C THR A 5 0.39 -8.79 13.09
N PHE A 6 -0.76 -8.78 12.41
CA PHE A 6 -0.81 -8.59 10.97
C PHE A 6 -0.34 -7.18 10.56
N LEU A 7 -0.89 -6.13 11.18
CA LEU A 7 -0.55 -4.74 10.88
C LEU A 7 0.92 -4.40 11.19
N ASP A 8 1.52 -5.07 12.16
CA ASP A 8 2.95 -4.92 12.47
C ASP A 8 3.83 -5.56 11.38
N ALA A 9 3.43 -6.71 10.85
CA ALA A 9 4.13 -7.37 9.75
C ALA A 9 3.92 -6.66 8.40
N TRP A 10 2.71 -6.15 8.15
CA TRP A 10 2.30 -5.44 6.92
C TRP A 10 2.44 -3.92 7.06
N ASN A 11 3.54 -3.47 7.65
CA ASN A 11 3.82 -2.06 7.93
C ASN A 11 4.33 -1.29 6.70
N GLY A 12 4.56 0.02 6.87
CA GLY A 12 5.02 0.90 5.79
C GLY A 12 6.40 0.55 5.22
N TYR A 13 7.30 -0.02 6.02
CA TYR A 13 8.60 -0.48 5.51
C TYR A 13 8.44 -1.66 4.55
N LEU A 14 7.56 -2.63 4.89
CA LEU A 14 7.26 -3.69 3.94
C LEU A 14 6.57 -3.13 2.69
N ALA A 15 5.65 -2.18 2.85
CA ALA A 15 4.97 -1.53 1.74
C ALA A 15 5.95 -0.90 0.73
N SER A 16 7.02 -0.24 1.18
CA SER A 16 8.06 0.29 0.27
C SER A 16 8.86 -0.80 -0.45
N GLU A 17 9.10 -1.94 0.21
CA GLU A 17 9.89 -3.03 -0.39
C GLU A 17 9.10 -3.86 -1.41
N VAL A 18 7.80 -4.11 -1.16
CA VAL A 18 7.01 -5.03 -1.98
C VAL A 18 5.84 -4.37 -2.71
N GLY A 19 5.34 -3.23 -2.23
CA GLY A 19 4.23 -2.50 -2.82
C GLY A 19 4.42 -2.21 -4.31
N PRO A 20 5.60 -1.76 -4.78
CA PRO A 20 5.82 -1.51 -6.20
C PRO A 20 5.80 -2.77 -7.09
N GLY A 21 5.90 -3.96 -6.51
CA GLY A 21 5.83 -5.24 -7.22
C GLY A 21 4.43 -5.82 -7.36
N LEU A 22 3.44 -5.24 -6.68
CA LEU A 22 2.05 -5.68 -6.74
C LEU A 22 1.33 -5.13 -7.97
N ALA A 23 0.31 -5.83 -8.45
CA ALA A 23 -0.67 -5.22 -9.34
C ALA A 23 -1.52 -4.19 -8.59
N CYS A 24 -2.03 -3.16 -9.27
CA CYS A 24 -2.84 -2.11 -8.64
C CYS A 24 -4.02 -2.67 -7.84
N SER A 25 -4.74 -3.66 -8.38
CA SER A 25 -5.86 -4.30 -7.68
C SER A 25 -5.44 -5.05 -6.41
N GLU A 26 -4.21 -5.56 -6.36
CA GLU A 26 -3.68 -6.23 -5.16
C GLU A 26 -3.31 -5.21 -4.09
N ALA A 27 -2.67 -4.10 -4.48
CA ALA A 27 -2.35 -2.99 -3.58
C ALA A 27 -3.62 -2.31 -3.03
N GLU A 28 -4.63 -2.09 -3.87
CA GLU A 28 -5.95 -1.56 -3.48
C GLU A 28 -6.66 -2.49 -2.49
N ALA A 29 -6.76 -3.79 -2.81
CA ALA A 29 -7.40 -4.75 -1.91
C ALA A 29 -6.69 -4.87 -0.56
N MET A 30 -5.35 -4.77 -0.54
CA MET A 30 -4.57 -4.75 0.69
C MET A 30 -4.83 -3.47 1.50
N ALA A 31 -4.83 -2.31 0.86
CA ALA A 31 -5.10 -1.03 1.50
C ALA A 31 -6.52 -0.97 2.09
N ASP A 32 -7.53 -1.44 1.35
CA ASP A 32 -8.92 -1.49 1.83
C ASP A 32 -9.05 -2.37 3.08
N LEU A 33 -8.42 -3.55 3.07
CA LEU A 33 -8.43 -4.45 4.23
C LEU A 33 -7.75 -3.81 5.45
N ILE A 34 -6.61 -3.14 5.25
CA ILE A 34 -5.89 -2.43 6.33
C ILE A 34 -6.73 -1.27 6.88
N ALA A 35 -7.48 -0.57 6.03
CA ALA A 35 -8.40 0.48 6.44
C ALA A 35 -9.58 -0.07 7.26
N GLU A 36 -10.18 -1.19 6.84
CA GLU A 36 -11.22 -1.90 7.60
C GLU A 36 -10.73 -2.39 8.97
N MET A 37 -9.44 -2.73 9.08
CA MET A 37 -8.78 -3.07 10.34
C MET A 37 -8.50 -1.85 11.24
N GLY A 38 -8.87 -0.65 10.81
CA GLY A 38 -8.76 0.59 11.60
C GLY A 38 -7.43 1.32 11.45
N ARG A 39 -6.66 1.06 10.38
CA ARG A 39 -5.40 1.76 10.08
C ARG A 39 -5.41 2.45 8.71
N PRO A 40 -6.29 3.45 8.51
CA PRO A 40 -6.38 4.18 7.24
C PRO A 40 -5.08 4.93 6.88
N ASP A 41 -4.27 5.29 7.88
CA ASP A 41 -2.94 5.88 7.71
C ASP A 41 -1.98 4.91 7.01
N LEU A 42 -1.97 3.65 7.45
CA LEU A 42 -1.15 2.60 6.86
C LEU A 42 -1.67 2.20 5.48
N ALA A 43 -2.99 2.14 5.29
CA ALA A 43 -3.60 1.92 3.99
C ALA A 43 -3.15 2.96 2.95
N ALA A 44 -3.11 4.24 3.33
CA ALA A 44 -2.61 5.30 2.46
C ALA A 44 -1.13 5.12 2.11
N ALA A 45 -0.30 4.70 3.07
CA ALA A 45 1.12 4.42 2.83
C ALA A 45 1.31 3.26 1.84
N TRP A 46 0.46 2.23 1.88
CA TRP A 46 0.49 1.14 0.90
C TRP A 46 0.23 1.61 -0.53
N ILE A 47 -0.73 2.51 -0.73
CA ILE A 47 -1.01 3.11 -2.04
C ILE A 47 0.11 4.04 -2.49
N GLU A 48 0.66 4.84 -1.57
CA GLU A 48 1.77 5.76 -1.87
C GLU A 48 3.02 5.00 -2.32
N HIS A 49 3.45 4.00 -1.55
CA HIS A 49 4.62 3.20 -1.88
C HIS A 49 4.42 2.35 -3.13
N HIS A 50 3.21 1.84 -3.39
CA HIS A 50 2.90 1.17 -4.66
C HIS A 50 3.14 2.11 -5.85
N ALA A 51 2.68 3.36 -5.76
CA ALA A 51 2.80 4.35 -6.82
C ALA A 51 4.22 4.88 -7.06
N GLU A 52 5.22 4.53 -6.25
CA GLU A 52 6.60 5.03 -6.39
C GLU A 52 7.28 4.58 -7.69
N ASN A 53 6.90 3.42 -8.23
CA ASN A 53 7.43 2.92 -9.51
C ASN A 53 6.44 3.07 -10.67
N ASP A 54 5.30 3.73 -10.44
CA ASP A 54 4.34 4.00 -11.50
C ASP A 54 4.98 4.90 -12.55
N LYS A 55 4.75 4.54 -13.80
CA LYS A 55 5.11 5.33 -14.96
C LYS A 55 3.97 6.29 -15.30
N PRO A 56 4.22 7.34 -16.11
CA PRO A 56 3.18 8.31 -16.48
C PRO A 56 1.90 7.72 -17.07
N GLU A 57 1.96 6.51 -17.61
CA GLU A 57 0.84 5.74 -18.15
C GLU A 57 0.06 4.89 -17.11
N ASP A 58 0.56 4.75 -15.89
CA ASP A 58 -0.02 3.89 -14.85
C ASP A 58 -1.11 4.61 -14.05
N GLN A 59 -2.08 3.83 -13.57
CA GLN A 59 -3.33 4.33 -13.00
C GLN A 59 -3.14 5.15 -11.70
N HIS A 60 -2.11 4.86 -10.91
CA HIS A 60 -1.80 5.56 -9.66
C HIS A 60 -0.61 6.52 -9.79
N TYR A 61 -0.13 6.78 -11.01
CA TYR A 61 0.98 7.69 -11.24
C TYR A 61 0.75 9.05 -10.60
N ARG A 62 1.60 9.38 -9.62
CA ARG A 62 1.67 10.72 -9.04
C ARG A 62 2.94 11.41 -9.51
N ARG A 63 2.76 12.55 -10.18
CA ARG A 63 3.86 13.50 -10.40
C ARG A 63 4.31 14.04 -9.05
N SER A 64 5.47 13.61 -8.59
CA SER A 64 6.20 14.29 -7.52
C SER A 64 6.50 15.73 -7.97
N ASN A 65 5.98 16.71 -7.23
CA ASN A 65 6.17 18.14 -7.49
C ASN A 65 7.31 18.70 -6.64
#